data_AF-A0AAE3KLU7-F1
#
_entry.id   AF-A0AAE3KLU7-F1
#
_cell.length_a   1.000
_cell.length_b   1.000
_cell.length_c   1.000
_cell.angle_alpha   90.00
_cell.angle_beta   90.00
_cell.angle_gamma   90.00
#
_symmetry.space_group_name_H-M   'P 1'
#
loop_
_entity.id
_entity.type
_entity.pdbx_description
1 polymer ?
#
loop_
_entity_poly.entity_id
_entity_poly.type
_entity_poly.pdbx_seq_one_letter_code
_entity_poly.pdbx_strand_id
1 'polypeptide(L)'
;MFEENQLVKLKKDLPYKEYKAGIIGTVVMVYNYTPVWGYEVEFSDEHGVPLGFDPDDPESFLTVTLHEEDLEVPTEEDLKMLDIDRANRLLYEALDNFQPDEGITKEAVTEALKIIFDSGSTEDKFALSQLIYKLWFGENLAAISDLLGKITRVVEVDGVVDGKFEQLYEAFRRGDAINTY
;
A
#
# COMPACT_ATOMS: atom_id res chain seq x y z
N MET A 1 26.86 3.66 -1.77
CA MET A 1 26.87 2.22 -2.06
C MET A 1 25.63 1.63 -1.44
N PHE A 2 24.82 0.91 -2.20
CA PHE A 2 23.65 0.18 -1.71
C PHE A 2 23.97 -1.33 -1.63
N GLU A 3 23.16 -2.07 -0.87
CA GLU A 3 23.30 -3.52 -0.63
C GLU A 3 22.19 -4.32 -1.34
N GLU A 4 22.41 -5.62 -1.57
CA GLU A 4 21.37 -6.49 -2.16
C GLU A 4 20.20 -6.68 -1.19
N ASN A 5 18.98 -6.69 -1.71
CA ASN A 5 17.70 -6.62 -1.01
C ASN A 5 17.43 -5.28 -0.28
N GLN A 6 18.26 -4.25 -0.49
CA GLN A 6 17.98 -2.91 0.05
C GLN A 6 16.87 -2.21 -0.76
N LEU A 7 15.91 -1.61 -0.05
CA LEU A 7 14.93 -0.70 -0.65
C LEU A 7 15.62 0.61 -1.06
N VAL A 8 15.40 1.03 -2.30
CA VAL A 8 15.95 2.24 -2.91
C VAL A 8 14.84 3.05 -3.59
N LYS A 9 14.95 4.37 -3.54
CA LYS A 9 14.00 5.30 -4.15
C LYS A 9 14.64 5.94 -5.38
N LEU A 10 13.87 6.03 -6.47
CA LEU A 10 14.30 6.60 -7.74
C LEU A 10 14.26 8.14 -7.72
N LYS A 11 15.39 8.80 -7.99
CA LYS A 11 15.50 10.28 -7.92
C LYS A 11 14.88 11.04 -9.09
N LYS A 12 14.75 10.41 -10.27
CA LYS A 12 14.36 11.06 -11.52
C LYS A 12 13.52 10.11 -12.38
N ASP A 13 12.60 10.66 -13.17
CA ASP A 13 11.83 9.88 -14.15
C ASP A 13 12.77 9.08 -15.08
N LEU A 14 12.33 7.88 -15.45
CA LEU A 14 12.97 7.01 -16.44
C LEU A 14 11.98 6.78 -17.59
N PRO A 15 11.81 7.74 -18.52
CA PRO A 15 10.71 7.71 -19.49
C PRO A 15 10.70 6.50 -20.42
N TYR A 16 11.83 5.84 -20.61
CA TYR A 16 11.99 4.62 -21.42
C TYR A 16 11.43 3.35 -20.77
N LYS A 17 11.09 3.40 -19.48
CA LYS A 17 10.38 2.37 -18.71
C LYS A 17 9.08 2.93 -18.09
N GLU A 18 8.72 4.18 -18.42
CA GLU A 18 7.62 4.97 -17.85
C GLU A 18 7.69 5.25 -16.31
N TYR A 19 8.71 4.76 -15.61
CA TYR A 19 8.85 4.91 -14.15
C TYR A 19 9.04 6.37 -13.72
N LYS A 20 8.44 6.74 -12.58
CA LYS A 20 8.41 8.10 -12.04
C LYS A 20 9.37 8.31 -10.88
N ALA A 21 9.93 9.52 -10.79
CA ALA A 21 10.67 9.95 -9.61
C ALA A 21 9.82 9.74 -8.34
N GLY A 22 10.44 9.18 -7.30
CA GLY A 22 9.79 8.84 -6.03
C GLY A 22 9.37 7.38 -5.89
N ILE A 23 9.29 6.59 -6.97
CA ILE A 23 8.98 5.16 -6.84
C ILE A 23 10.09 4.41 -6.07
N ILE A 24 9.67 3.45 -5.25
CA ILE A 24 10.57 2.59 -4.46
C ILE A 24 10.70 1.24 -5.18
N GLY A 25 11.94 0.75 -5.26
CA GLY A 25 12.28 -0.58 -5.75
C GLY A 25 13.25 -1.29 -4.80
N THR A 26 13.57 -2.53 -5.12
CA THR A 26 14.51 -3.38 -4.39
C THR A 26 15.76 -3.60 -5.25
N VAL A 27 16.95 -3.35 -4.69
CA VAL A 27 18.21 -3.75 -5.33
C VAL A 27 18.28 -5.27 -5.33
N VAL A 28 18.28 -5.91 -6.51
CA VAL A 28 18.37 -7.37 -6.63
C VAL A 28 19.78 -7.86 -6.97
N MET A 29 20.64 -7.00 -7.50
CA MET A 29 22.07 -7.31 -7.73
C MET A 29 22.95 -6.07 -7.70
N VAL A 30 24.16 -6.18 -7.14
CA VAL A 30 25.15 -5.09 -7.09
C VAL A 30 26.37 -5.38 -7.99
N TYR A 31 26.62 -4.48 -8.94
CA TYR A 31 27.74 -4.57 -9.89
C TYR A 31 28.89 -3.62 -9.52
N ASN A 32 30.06 -4.17 -9.23
CA ASN A 32 31.29 -3.40 -9.02
C ASN A 32 32.08 -3.23 -10.34
N TYR A 33 31.67 -2.29 -11.18
CA TYR A 33 32.41 -1.89 -12.38
C TYR A 33 33.23 -0.61 -12.10
N THR A 34 34.31 -0.77 -11.33
CA THR A 34 35.23 0.33 -10.96
C THR A 34 35.53 1.23 -12.18
N PRO A 35 35.19 2.54 -12.15
CA PRO A 35 34.98 3.37 -10.96
C PRO A 35 33.52 3.58 -10.49
N VAL A 36 32.51 2.93 -11.10
CA VAL A 36 31.09 3.20 -10.80
C VAL A 36 30.37 1.94 -10.32
N TRP A 37 29.56 2.08 -9.27
CA TRP A 37 28.62 1.04 -8.87
C TRP A 37 27.40 1.04 -9.80
N GLY A 38 27.11 -0.13 -10.39
CA GLY A 38 25.84 -0.41 -11.03
C GLY A 38 24.95 -1.22 -10.10
N TYR A 39 23.65 -1.07 -10.24
CA TYR A 39 22.63 -1.77 -9.46
C TYR A 39 21.56 -2.25 -10.43
N GLU A 40 21.18 -3.52 -10.36
CA GLU A 40 19.88 -3.91 -10.91
C GLU A 40 18.82 -3.71 -9.83
N VAL A 41 17.84 -2.87 -10.14
CA VAL A 41 16.71 -2.55 -9.27
C VAL A 41 15.46 -3.12 -9.91
N GLU A 42 14.79 -4.02 -9.19
CA GLU A 42 13.42 -4.41 -9.50
C GLU A 42 12.49 -3.36 -8.87
N PHE A 43 11.64 -2.74 -9.67
CA PHE A 43 10.59 -1.87 -9.15
C PHE A 43 9.31 -2.68 -9.07
N SER A 44 8.57 -2.54 -7.98
CA SER A 44 7.26 -3.17 -7.82
C SER A 44 6.17 -2.11 -7.80
N ASP A 45 4.97 -2.48 -8.22
CA ASP A 45 3.77 -1.71 -7.91
C ASP A 45 3.34 -1.90 -6.44
N GLU A 46 2.23 -1.28 -6.06
CA GLU A 46 1.65 -1.36 -4.72
C GLU A 46 0.87 -2.67 -4.42
N HIS A 47 0.83 -3.66 -5.32
CA HIS A 47 0.61 -5.06 -4.92
C HIS A 47 1.90 -5.69 -4.38
N GLY A 48 3.07 -5.23 -4.84
CA GLY A 48 4.33 -5.96 -4.81
C GLY A 48 4.59 -6.79 -6.08
N VAL A 49 3.88 -6.53 -7.19
CA VAL A 49 4.15 -7.18 -8.49
C VAL A 49 5.28 -6.43 -9.21
N PRO A 50 6.31 -7.13 -9.74
CA PRO A 50 7.37 -6.51 -10.52
C PRO A 50 6.86 -5.77 -11.76
N LEU A 51 7.19 -4.48 -11.86
CA LEU A 51 6.91 -3.64 -13.01
C LEU A 51 7.77 -4.08 -14.20
N GLY A 52 7.14 -4.11 -15.38
CA GLY A 52 7.79 -4.59 -16.60
C GLY A 52 7.88 -6.11 -16.73
N PHE A 53 7.17 -6.88 -15.90
CA PHE A 53 6.84 -8.26 -16.22
C PHE A 53 5.81 -8.32 -17.34
N ASP A 54 6.19 -8.84 -18.51
CA ASP A 54 5.25 -9.22 -19.57
C ASP A 54 5.27 -10.76 -19.69
N PRO A 55 4.18 -11.46 -19.37
CA PRO A 55 4.13 -12.92 -19.44
C PRO A 55 4.21 -13.46 -20.88
N ASP A 56 4.01 -12.63 -21.90
CA ASP A 56 4.11 -12.99 -23.31
C ASP A 56 5.48 -12.62 -23.95
N ASP A 57 6.35 -11.85 -23.26
CA ASP A 57 7.73 -11.53 -23.71
C ASP A 57 8.81 -12.15 -22.79
N PRO A 58 9.48 -13.25 -23.20
CA PRO A 58 10.55 -13.87 -22.41
C PRO A 58 11.85 -13.05 -22.35
N GLU A 59 11.97 -11.93 -23.07
CA GLU A 59 13.05 -10.95 -22.92
C GLU A 59 12.63 -9.75 -22.01
N SER A 60 11.47 -9.80 -21.33
CA SER A 60 11.03 -8.75 -20.41
C SER A 60 11.90 -8.70 -19.14
N PHE A 61 12.91 -7.84 -19.14
CA PHE A 61 13.74 -7.58 -17.95
C PHE A 61 12.94 -6.82 -16.88
N LEU A 62 12.59 -7.51 -15.78
CA LEU A 62 11.97 -6.95 -14.57
C LEU A 62 12.80 -5.83 -13.95
N THR A 63 14.12 -5.97 -14.08
CA THR A 63 15.11 -5.07 -13.49
C THR A 63 15.43 -3.91 -14.41
N VAL A 64 15.91 -2.82 -13.81
CA VAL A 64 16.53 -1.70 -14.51
C VAL A 64 17.93 -1.50 -13.94
N THR A 65 18.93 -1.46 -14.83
CA THR A 65 20.30 -1.12 -14.44
C THR A 65 20.41 0.39 -14.18
N LEU A 66 20.76 0.75 -12.95
CA LEU A 66 20.89 2.12 -12.45
C LEU A 66 22.24 2.34 -11.76
N HIS A 67 22.60 3.60 -11.56
CA HIS A 67 23.81 4.02 -10.86
C HIS A 67 23.50 4.72 -9.53
N GLU A 68 24.53 4.90 -8.70
CA GLU A 68 24.38 5.52 -7.37
C GLU A 68 23.83 6.96 -7.41
N GLU A 69 23.99 7.67 -8.53
CA GLU A 69 23.41 9.00 -8.74
C GLU A 69 21.90 8.99 -9.04
N ASP A 70 21.36 7.87 -9.51
CA ASP A 70 19.93 7.69 -9.84
C ASP A 70 19.07 7.36 -8.61
N LEU A 71 19.71 6.94 -7.51
CA LEU A 71 19.06 6.31 -6.36
C LEU A 71 19.28 7.08 -5.06
N GLU A 72 18.34 6.98 -4.12
CA GLU A 72 18.48 7.39 -2.73
C GLU A 72 17.91 6.35 -1.77
N VAL A 73 18.29 6.44 -0.49
CA VAL A 73 17.64 5.67 0.57
C VAL A 73 16.25 6.28 0.80
N PRO A 74 15.14 5.50 0.77
CA PRO A 74 13.82 6.00 1.11
C PRO A 74 13.81 6.57 2.54
N THR A 75 13.11 7.68 2.76
CA THR A 75 12.88 8.21 4.10
C THR A 75 11.84 7.39 4.85
N GLU A 76 11.75 7.54 6.18
CA GLU A 76 10.69 6.90 6.97
C GLU A 76 9.28 7.26 6.47
N GLU A 77 9.10 8.48 5.95
CA GLU A 77 7.81 8.93 5.39
C GLU A 77 7.51 8.28 4.04
N ASP A 78 8.53 8.10 3.18
CA ASP A 78 8.37 7.35 1.92
C ASP A 78 7.94 5.89 2.17
N LEU A 79 8.48 5.26 3.23
CA LEU A 79 8.11 3.90 3.64
C LEU A 79 6.69 3.83 4.23
N LYS A 80 6.27 4.81 5.05
CA LYS A 80 4.87 4.90 5.52
C LYS A 80 3.90 5.06 4.36
N MET A 81 4.22 5.89 3.36
CA MET A 81 3.37 6.08 2.18
C MET A 81 3.23 4.79 1.38
N LEU A 82 4.32 4.05 1.16
CA LEU A 82 4.27 2.73 0.51
C LEU A 82 3.38 1.72 1.27
N ASP A 83 3.47 1.68 2.60
CA ASP A 83 2.59 0.83 3.43
C ASP A 83 1.12 1.27 3.36
N ILE A 84 0.84 2.58 3.31
CA ILE A 84 -0.50 3.15 3.10
C ILE A 84 -1.06 2.71 1.75
N ASP A 85 -0.33 2.95 0.65
CA ASP A 85 -0.82 2.66 -0.71
C ASP A 85 -1.09 1.17 -0.91
N ARG A 86 -0.21 0.30 -0.39
CA ARG A 86 -0.41 -1.16 -0.34
C ARG A 86 -1.70 -1.55 0.36
N ALA A 87 -1.93 -1.03 1.56
CA ALA A 87 -3.12 -1.37 2.34
C ALA A 87 -4.41 -0.79 1.73
N ASN A 88 -4.34 0.39 1.12
CA ASN A 88 -5.46 0.97 0.37
C ASN A 88 -5.87 0.01 -0.77
N ARG A 89 -4.91 -0.56 -1.50
CA ARG A 89 -5.16 -1.51 -2.58
C ARG A 89 -5.76 -2.83 -2.08
N LEU A 90 -5.22 -3.44 -1.01
CA LEU A 90 -5.82 -4.62 -0.36
C LEU A 90 -7.27 -4.36 0.09
N LEU A 91 -7.57 -3.14 0.53
CA LEU A 91 -8.92 -2.75 0.96
C LEU A 91 -9.88 -2.61 -0.23
N TYR A 92 -9.40 -2.15 -1.39
CA TYR A 92 -10.17 -2.19 -2.63
C TYR A 92 -10.37 -3.62 -3.17
N GLU A 93 -9.39 -4.52 -3.04
CA GLU A 93 -9.56 -5.94 -3.35
C GLU A 93 -10.59 -6.62 -2.44
N ALA A 94 -10.60 -6.30 -1.15
CA ALA A 94 -11.67 -6.72 -0.24
C ALA A 94 -13.03 -6.21 -0.69
N LEU A 95 -13.09 -4.95 -1.13
CA LEU A 95 -14.32 -4.27 -1.57
C LEU A 95 -14.86 -4.80 -2.91
N ASP A 96 -14.00 -5.32 -3.78
CA ASP A 96 -14.40 -6.05 -4.99
C ASP A 96 -15.00 -7.43 -4.67
N ASN A 97 -14.58 -8.06 -3.56
CA ASN A 97 -15.11 -9.33 -3.07
C ASN A 97 -16.24 -9.17 -2.02
N PHE A 98 -16.53 -7.95 -1.58
CA PHE A 98 -17.52 -7.64 -0.55
C PHE A 98 -18.96 -7.89 -1.05
N GLN A 99 -19.73 -8.65 -0.28
CA GLN A 99 -21.15 -8.88 -0.54
C GLN A 99 -21.99 -7.89 0.28
N PRO A 100 -22.71 -6.94 -0.34
CA PRO A 100 -23.51 -5.95 0.38
C PRO A 100 -24.73 -6.59 1.06
N ASP A 101 -25.13 -6.01 2.20
CA ASP A 101 -26.29 -6.44 3.00
C ASP A 101 -27.47 -5.45 2.89
N GLU A 102 -28.56 -5.70 3.63
CA GLU A 102 -29.68 -4.74 3.75
C GLU A 102 -29.31 -3.54 4.65
N GLY A 103 -28.34 -2.75 4.19
CA GLY A 103 -27.91 -1.51 4.83
C GLY A 103 -26.65 -0.91 4.21
N ILE A 104 -25.65 -1.73 3.90
CA ILE A 104 -24.32 -1.28 3.45
C ILE A 104 -24.12 -1.63 1.97
N THR A 105 -24.07 -0.62 1.09
CA THR A 105 -23.72 -0.82 -0.32
C THR A 105 -22.23 -0.64 -0.58
N LYS A 106 -21.72 -1.22 -1.68
CA LYS A 106 -20.32 -1.08 -2.09
C LYS A 106 -19.94 0.39 -2.32
N GLU A 107 -20.85 1.18 -2.87
CA GLU A 107 -20.67 2.61 -3.12
C GLU A 107 -20.52 3.40 -1.82
N ALA A 108 -21.37 3.12 -0.82
CA ALA A 108 -21.31 3.76 0.49
C ALA A 108 -19.99 3.44 1.23
N VAL A 109 -19.52 2.19 1.15
CA VAL A 109 -18.18 1.80 1.64
C VAL A 109 -17.09 2.55 0.87
N THR A 110 -17.17 2.62 -0.45
CA THR A 110 -16.17 3.31 -1.31
C THR A 110 -16.06 4.79 -0.94
N GLU A 111 -17.19 5.47 -0.75
CA GLU A 111 -17.25 6.88 -0.38
C GLU A 111 -16.71 7.10 1.05
N ALA A 112 -17.13 6.27 2.01
CA ALA A 112 -16.65 6.35 3.39
C ALA A 112 -15.13 6.14 3.50
N LEU A 113 -14.58 5.16 2.77
CA LEU A 113 -13.14 4.95 2.66
C LEU A 113 -12.42 6.14 2.06
N LYS A 114 -12.94 6.66 0.94
CA LYS A 114 -12.34 7.82 0.29
C LYS A 114 -12.27 9.03 1.23
N ILE A 115 -13.33 9.33 1.98
CA ILE A 115 -13.31 10.49 2.89
C ILE A 115 -12.29 10.28 4.01
N ILE A 116 -12.12 9.06 4.55
CA ILE A 116 -11.08 8.74 5.54
C ILE A 116 -9.67 8.96 4.94
N PHE A 117 -9.44 8.53 3.69
CA PHE A 117 -8.16 8.74 3.01
C PHE A 117 -7.91 10.20 2.59
N ASP A 118 -8.95 10.97 2.28
CA ASP A 118 -8.84 12.39 1.94
C ASP A 118 -8.66 13.28 3.19
N SER A 119 -9.31 12.96 4.33
CA SER A 119 -9.35 13.83 5.53
C SER A 119 -8.44 13.43 6.69
N GLY A 120 -8.02 12.15 6.80
CA GLY A 120 -7.15 11.70 7.88
C GLY A 120 -5.73 12.28 7.84
N SER A 121 -5.00 12.22 8.95
CA SER A 121 -3.54 12.48 8.97
C SER A 121 -2.75 11.30 8.38
N THR A 122 -1.44 11.48 8.16
CA THR A 122 -0.58 10.35 7.76
C THR A 122 -0.48 9.29 8.87
N GLU A 123 -0.52 9.70 10.15
CA GLU A 123 -0.46 8.78 11.28
C GLU A 123 -1.74 7.92 11.38
N ASP A 124 -2.92 8.52 11.13
CA ASP A 124 -4.20 7.80 11.02
C ASP A 124 -4.15 6.75 9.87
N LYS A 125 -3.74 7.18 8.67
CA LYS A 125 -3.68 6.30 7.49
C LYS A 125 -2.68 5.16 7.67
N PHE A 126 -1.55 5.43 8.32
CA PHE A 126 -0.57 4.40 8.66
C PHE A 126 -1.08 3.44 9.75
N ALA A 127 -1.83 3.93 10.75
CA ALA A 127 -2.48 3.06 11.72
C ALA A 127 -3.55 2.16 11.07
N LEU A 128 -4.29 2.67 10.06
CA LEU A 128 -5.21 1.88 9.25
C LEU A 128 -4.48 0.85 8.40
N SER A 129 -3.38 1.22 7.73
CA SER A 129 -2.63 0.30 6.87
C SER A 129 -2.08 -0.88 7.66
N GLN A 130 -1.52 -0.58 8.85
CA GLN A 130 -1.02 -1.55 9.81
C GLN A 130 -2.13 -2.41 10.45
N LEU A 131 -3.40 -2.01 10.40
CA LEU A 131 -4.54 -2.86 10.79
C LEU A 131 -4.94 -3.78 9.63
N ILE A 132 -5.12 -3.24 8.43
CA ILE A 132 -5.51 -3.99 7.22
C ILE A 132 -4.50 -5.10 6.93
N TYR A 133 -3.20 -4.79 6.96
CA TYR A 133 -2.13 -5.78 6.76
C TYR A 133 -2.24 -6.96 7.73
N LYS A 134 -2.54 -6.70 9.02
CA LYS A 134 -2.69 -7.75 10.04
C LYS A 134 -3.95 -8.60 9.83
N LEU A 135 -5.03 -8.01 9.34
CA LEU A 135 -6.27 -8.75 9.02
C LEU A 135 -6.10 -9.60 7.76
N TRP A 136 -5.43 -9.07 6.73
CA TRP A 136 -5.21 -9.74 5.45
C TRP A 136 -4.22 -10.90 5.55
N PHE A 137 -3.03 -10.67 6.11
CA PHE A 137 -2.03 -11.73 6.34
C PHE A 137 -2.40 -12.68 7.51
N GLY A 138 -3.46 -12.36 8.25
CA GLY A 138 -4.14 -13.28 9.16
C GLY A 138 -5.28 -14.08 8.51
N GLU A 139 -5.48 -13.95 7.18
CA GLU A 139 -6.54 -14.57 6.36
C GLU A 139 -7.98 -14.32 6.88
N ASN A 140 -8.19 -13.29 7.71
CA ASN A 140 -9.45 -13.06 8.40
C ASN A 140 -10.42 -12.20 7.57
N LEU A 141 -10.88 -12.77 6.45
CA LEU A 141 -11.86 -12.17 5.53
C LEU A 141 -13.14 -11.69 6.24
N ALA A 142 -13.58 -12.39 7.30
CA ALA A 142 -14.74 -11.99 8.09
C ALA A 142 -14.50 -10.66 8.85
N ALA A 143 -13.34 -10.49 9.48
CA ALA A 143 -12.98 -9.24 10.15
C ALA A 143 -12.75 -8.08 9.17
N ILE A 144 -12.31 -8.36 7.94
CA ILE A 144 -12.22 -7.34 6.88
C ILE A 144 -13.63 -6.91 6.43
N SER A 145 -14.56 -7.86 6.25
CA SER A 145 -15.95 -7.55 5.92
C SER A 145 -16.66 -6.73 7.02
N ASP A 146 -16.38 -7.02 8.29
CA ASP A 146 -16.87 -6.23 9.43
C ASP A 146 -16.23 -4.84 9.49
N LEU A 147 -14.94 -4.69 9.13
CA LEU A 147 -14.27 -3.40 9.01
C LEU A 147 -14.94 -2.50 7.95
N LEU A 148 -15.19 -3.02 6.75
CA LEU A 148 -15.88 -2.31 5.68
C LEU A 148 -17.30 -1.87 6.10
N GLY A 149 -18.03 -2.75 6.79
CA GLY A 149 -19.37 -2.43 7.30
C GLY A 149 -19.37 -1.37 8.41
N LYS A 150 -18.39 -1.40 9.32
CA LYS A 150 -18.26 -0.41 10.40
C LYS A 150 -17.82 0.95 9.88
N ILE A 151 -16.92 1.01 8.91
CA ILE A 151 -16.49 2.25 8.25
C ILE A 151 -17.69 2.99 7.66
N THR A 152 -18.57 2.28 6.93
CA THR A 152 -19.78 2.86 6.33
C THR A 152 -20.71 3.45 7.40
N ARG A 153 -21.06 2.65 8.41
CA ARG A 153 -21.99 3.08 9.48
C ARG A 153 -21.47 4.30 10.28
N VAL A 154 -20.15 4.44 10.44
CA VAL A 154 -19.54 5.61 11.10
C VAL A 154 -19.66 6.89 10.26
N VAL A 155 -19.67 6.78 8.92
CA VAL A 155 -19.87 7.93 8.03
C VAL A 155 -21.36 8.29 7.91
N GLU A 156 -22.26 7.30 7.78
CA GLU A 156 -23.70 7.51 7.67
C GLU A 156 -24.34 8.18 8.90
N VAL A 157 -23.89 7.84 10.11
CA VAL A 157 -24.52 8.29 11.37
C VAL A 157 -24.19 9.74 11.72
N ASP A 158 -23.05 10.28 11.28
CA ASP A 158 -22.55 11.57 11.75
C ASP A 158 -22.25 12.60 10.64
N GLY A 159 -21.93 12.18 9.41
CA GLY A 159 -21.60 13.11 8.32
C GLY A 159 -20.34 13.98 8.53
N VAL A 160 -19.52 13.67 9.54
CA VAL A 160 -18.29 14.37 9.93
C VAL A 160 -17.22 13.32 10.28
N VAL A 161 -16.05 13.39 9.65
CA VAL A 161 -15.03 12.32 9.69
C VAL A 161 -13.85 12.64 10.63
N ASP A 162 -13.59 13.92 10.91
CA ASP A 162 -12.51 14.36 11.80
C ASP A 162 -12.62 13.71 13.20
N GLY A 163 -11.54 13.05 13.63
CA GLY A 163 -11.45 12.39 14.94
C GLY A 163 -12.28 11.12 15.11
N LYS A 164 -12.92 10.61 14.04
CA LYS A 164 -13.65 9.32 14.06
C LYS A 164 -12.79 8.13 13.64
N PHE A 165 -11.68 8.36 12.93
CA PHE A 165 -10.72 7.31 12.62
C PHE A 165 -10.21 6.60 13.88
N GLU A 166 -9.72 7.36 14.86
CA GLU A 166 -9.24 6.85 16.16
C GLU A 166 -10.31 5.99 16.88
N GLN A 167 -11.60 6.28 16.69
CA GLN A 167 -12.70 5.52 17.28
C GLN A 167 -12.89 4.16 16.60
N LEU A 168 -12.75 4.09 15.27
CA LEU A 168 -12.71 2.84 14.51
C LEU A 168 -11.47 2.01 14.88
N TYR A 169 -10.29 2.64 14.87
CA TYR A 169 -9.02 2.00 15.22
C TYR A 169 -9.04 1.43 16.63
N GLU A 170 -9.46 2.19 17.64
CA GLU A 170 -9.56 1.71 19.02
C GLU A 170 -10.65 0.63 19.22
N ALA A 171 -11.73 0.63 18.43
CA ALA A 171 -12.72 -0.45 18.48
C ALA A 171 -12.15 -1.78 17.93
N PHE A 172 -11.37 -1.72 16.84
CA PHE A 172 -10.67 -2.90 16.33
C PHE A 172 -9.54 -3.35 17.27
N ARG A 173 -8.72 -2.41 17.77
CA ARG A 173 -7.58 -2.66 18.67
C ARG A 173 -8.00 -3.33 19.99
N ARG A 174 -9.16 -2.97 20.55
CA ARG A 174 -9.71 -3.59 21.77
C ARG A 174 -10.19 -5.03 21.57
N GLY A 175 -10.31 -5.50 20.34
CA GLY A 175 -10.90 -6.81 20.03
C GLY A 175 -12.43 -6.81 20.07
N ASP A 176 -13.08 -5.66 20.29
CA ASP A 176 -14.55 -5.50 20.25
C ASP A 176 -15.13 -5.89 18.86
N ALA A 177 -14.27 -5.91 17.82
CA ALA A 177 -14.59 -6.38 16.47
C ALA A 177 -14.33 -7.87 16.20
N ILE A 178 -13.56 -8.58 17.03
CA ILE A 178 -13.16 -9.99 16.80
C ILE A 178 -14.01 -10.94 17.66
N ASN A 179 -15.28 -10.60 17.87
CA ASN A 179 -16.29 -11.50 18.41
C ASN A 179 -17.16 -12.03 17.27
N THR A 180 -16.69 -13.09 16.63
CA THR A 180 -17.53 -13.98 15.80
C THR A 180 -18.51 -14.73 16.72
N TYR A 181 -19.81 -14.54 16.46
CA TYR A 181 -20.88 -15.43 16.95
C TYR A 181 -21.09 -16.60 15.98
#